data_AF-A0A166HFW6-F1
#
_entry.id   AF-A0A166HFW6-F1
#
_cell.length_a   1.000
_cell.length_b   1.000
_cell.length_c   1.000
_cell.angle_alpha   90.00
_cell.angle_beta   90.00
_cell.angle_gamma   90.00
#
_symmetry.space_group_name_H-M   'P 1'
#
loop_
_entity.id
_entity.type
_entity.pdbx_description
1 polymer ?
#
loop_
_entity_poly.entity_id
_entity_poly.type
_entity_poly.pdbx_seq_one_letter_code
_entity_poly.pdbx_strand_id
1 'polypeptide(L)'
;MASSSEQQETTAEEDLALWKGRLETEPLVVLELWKAAFRRRSDPGIDNSIELLTITISISSLAQGAGSGDNKFVNGKPWAEPKIARLFATLRRNGLCTICEDIVKQPDFFDLFLPFVIAVFDIIESILVLELHLPVIDVAELQSLGECLIRSLWVHRRYLLEGGATLDAPAQFGGQKEFSLRLRTTVVDLLAPFLFELAHKQNWGAQDDLRRIGLFCWLHTESHEADILPTHIFKPMLPRGVKPDPATMLDLEKGPLSEVVRFTTQEAIPAYGVEPILRRLRRTLHAAWIVDVKLVALLQGVSLPLLDDQMAAKLASTGVLLAWRDAVDRQYRDGTDATSNWQVLSFTLRVFSVVTSSVPIADGAAHLVRECGVIELVARAIRMYPDLNAMLRGSALEECLKSVSAYKTFAAAMNMRSGKNTLRKTFKQQMHHEWYPTLQYLRGHPSHNLVGTDKLLAAWDELGMTTGLSEEQEKAEHAREAKKAAAQRAHHCAWKECKYHTVKHPMPTSLRACSGCGVVRYCSRECQRKDWKSGHKGNCKRIKDAEGAYV
;
A
#
# COMPACT_ATOMS: atom_id res chain seq x y z
N MET A 1 44.36 -13.03 25.77
CA MET A 1 43.01 -12.43 25.64
C MET A 1 42.11 -13.16 24.64
N ALA A 2 42.62 -13.93 23.66
CA ALA A 2 41.77 -14.73 22.78
C ALA A 2 41.13 -15.96 23.46
N SER A 3 41.79 -16.62 24.43
CA SER A 3 41.25 -17.87 25.00
C SER A 3 40.10 -17.70 26.00
N SER A 4 39.82 -16.49 26.51
CA SER A 4 38.70 -16.28 27.45
C SER A 4 37.39 -15.94 26.73
N SER A 5 37.43 -15.34 25.53
CA SER A 5 36.21 -15.12 24.74
C SER A 5 35.72 -16.42 24.13
N GLU A 6 36.63 -17.27 23.66
CA GLU A 6 36.32 -18.59 23.08
C GLU A 6 35.70 -19.53 24.12
N GLN A 7 36.16 -19.48 25.38
CA GLN A 7 35.53 -20.22 26.49
C GLN A 7 34.14 -19.68 26.90
N GLN A 8 33.91 -18.36 26.82
CA GLN A 8 32.60 -17.77 27.13
C GLN A 8 31.56 -18.07 26.04
N GLU A 9 31.96 -18.08 24.76
CA GLU A 9 31.08 -18.45 23.66
C GLU A 9 30.62 -19.91 23.76
N THR A 10 31.53 -20.84 24.09
CA THR A 10 31.17 -22.26 24.26
C THR A 10 30.14 -22.47 25.39
N THR A 11 30.23 -21.72 26.49
CA THR A 11 29.26 -21.83 27.58
C THR A 11 27.87 -21.30 27.22
N ALA A 12 27.79 -20.23 26.44
CA ALA A 12 26.51 -19.65 26.04
C ALA A 12 25.73 -20.56 25.07
N GLU A 13 26.44 -21.24 24.16
CA GLU A 13 25.84 -22.22 23.26
C GLU A 13 25.34 -23.47 24.00
N GLU A 14 26.12 -23.96 24.97
CA GLU A 14 25.73 -25.09 25.83
C GLU A 14 24.48 -24.76 26.67
N ASP A 15 24.44 -23.57 27.28
CA ASP A 15 23.27 -23.12 28.04
C ASP A 15 22.04 -22.99 27.14
N LEU A 16 22.20 -22.43 25.92
CA LEU A 16 21.10 -22.31 24.97
C LEU A 16 20.57 -23.70 24.55
N ALA A 17 21.46 -24.65 24.28
CA ALA A 17 21.09 -26.03 23.94
C ALA A 17 20.37 -26.72 25.10
N LEU A 18 20.83 -26.51 26.34
CA LEU A 18 20.19 -27.01 27.56
C LEU A 18 18.75 -26.50 27.67
N TRP A 19 18.55 -25.18 27.56
CA TRP A 19 17.22 -24.58 27.70
C TRP A 19 16.27 -24.98 26.56
N LYS A 20 16.77 -25.12 25.32
CA LYS A 20 16.00 -25.68 24.21
C LYS A 20 15.56 -27.12 24.51
N GLY A 21 16.45 -27.97 25.00
CA GLY A 21 16.12 -29.33 25.41
C GLY A 21 15.06 -29.37 26.51
N ARG A 22 15.20 -28.51 27.52
CA ARG A 22 14.21 -28.40 28.61
C ARG A 22 12.87 -27.84 28.15
N LEU A 23 12.83 -26.92 27.19
CA LEU A 23 11.57 -26.45 26.62
C LEU A 23 10.81 -27.61 25.98
N GLU A 24 11.50 -28.54 25.32
CA GLU A 24 10.86 -29.70 24.70
C GLU A 24 10.32 -30.72 25.70
N THR A 25 11.00 -30.94 26.82
CA THR A 25 10.65 -31.96 27.80
C THR A 25 9.77 -31.44 28.93
N GLU A 26 10.00 -30.21 29.39
CA GLU A 26 9.41 -29.60 30.58
C GLU A 26 8.98 -28.13 30.35
N PRO A 27 8.16 -27.82 29.33
CA PRO A 27 7.85 -26.44 28.93
C PRO A 27 7.26 -25.59 30.07
N LEU A 28 6.43 -26.16 30.92
CA LEU A 28 5.81 -25.45 32.04
C LEU A 28 6.81 -25.09 33.14
N VAL A 29 7.79 -25.97 33.38
CA VAL A 29 8.86 -25.71 34.34
C VAL A 29 9.74 -24.57 33.82
N VAL A 30 10.07 -24.57 32.53
CA VAL A 30 10.83 -23.47 31.92
C VAL A 30 10.05 -22.15 32.01
N LEU A 31 8.73 -22.17 31.80
CA LEU A 31 7.91 -20.96 31.91
C LEU A 31 7.91 -20.37 33.32
N GLU A 32 7.78 -21.22 34.35
CA GLU A 32 7.87 -20.77 35.76
C GLU A 32 9.28 -20.29 36.13
N LEU A 33 10.32 -20.95 35.62
CA LEU A 33 11.70 -20.51 35.82
C LEU A 33 11.98 -19.17 35.14
N TRP A 34 11.44 -18.95 33.94
CA TRP A 34 11.52 -17.66 33.25
C TRP A 34 10.89 -16.54 34.07
N LYS A 35 9.69 -16.78 34.59
CA LYS A 35 8.95 -15.84 35.45
C LYS A 35 9.69 -15.56 36.75
N ALA A 36 10.25 -16.59 37.39
CA ALA A 36 11.05 -16.45 38.60
C ALA A 36 12.34 -15.66 38.35
N ALA A 37 13.05 -15.98 37.26
CA ALA A 37 14.25 -15.25 36.85
C ALA A 37 13.94 -13.77 36.58
N PHE A 38 12.83 -13.46 35.88
CA PHE A 38 12.46 -12.07 35.63
C PHE A 38 12.17 -11.30 36.91
N ARG A 39 11.56 -11.92 37.93
CA ARG A 39 11.28 -11.28 39.23
C ARG A 39 12.54 -11.02 40.05
N ARG A 40 13.49 -11.95 40.04
CA ARG A 40 14.77 -11.83 40.77
C ARG A 40 15.67 -10.71 40.22
N ARG A 41 15.45 -10.24 39.00
CA ARG A 41 16.28 -9.16 38.39
C ARG A 41 16.30 -7.87 39.22
N SER A 42 15.25 -7.63 40.01
CA SER A 42 15.10 -6.45 40.85
C SER A 42 15.78 -6.60 42.22
N ASP A 43 16.29 -7.79 42.57
CA ASP A 43 16.88 -8.06 43.88
C ASP A 43 18.32 -7.52 43.94
N PRO A 44 18.63 -6.56 44.84
CA PRO A 44 19.98 -6.03 44.96
C PRO A 44 20.94 -7.14 45.41
N GLY A 45 21.86 -7.55 44.52
CA GLY A 45 22.91 -8.53 44.82
C GLY A 45 22.78 -9.89 44.13
N ILE A 46 21.74 -10.11 43.31
CA ILE A 46 21.61 -11.31 42.47
C ILE A 46 21.78 -10.90 41.00
N ASP A 47 22.92 -11.21 40.40
CA ASP A 47 23.08 -11.10 38.95
C ASP A 47 22.61 -12.40 38.29
N ASN A 48 21.36 -12.41 37.85
CA ASN A 48 20.78 -13.50 37.06
C ASN A 48 20.51 -13.10 35.60
N SER A 49 21.23 -12.07 35.11
CA SER A 49 21.03 -11.52 33.76
C SER A 49 21.26 -12.55 32.66
N ILE A 50 22.27 -13.42 32.81
CA ILE A 50 22.60 -14.48 31.85
C ILE A 50 21.50 -15.55 31.82
N GLU A 51 21.06 -16.06 32.98
CA GLU A 51 19.99 -17.06 33.07
C GLU A 51 18.70 -16.53 32.42
N LEU A 52 18.28 -15.31 32.79
CA LEU A 52 17.10 -14.67 32.24
C LEU A 52 17.22 -14.52 30.71
N LEU A 53 18.36 -14.05 30.22
CA LEU A 53 18.58 -13.84 28.80
C LEU A 53 18.53 -15.15 28.02
N THR A 54 19.24 -16.19 28.46
CA THR A 54 19.30 -17.46 27.74
C THR A 54 17.94 -18.17 27.70
N ILE A 55 17.18 -18.15 28.80
CA ILE A 55 15.80 -18.66 28.81
C ILE A 55 14.94 -17.89 27.79
N THR A 56 15.03 -16.56 27.78
CA THR A 56 14.24 -15.70 26.87
C THR A 56 14.58 -15.97 25.41
N ILE A 57 15.87 -16.06 25.05
CA ILE A 57 16.32 -16.40 23.69
C ILE A 57 15.85 -17.80 23.30
N SER A 58 15.82 -18.75 24.24
CA SER A 58 15.36 -20.11 23.97
C SER A 58 13.86 -20.14 23.63
N ILE A 59 13.04 -19.41 24.39
CA ILE A 59 11.60 -19.26 24.12
C ILE A 59 11.39 -18.51 22.80
N SER A 60 12.15 -17.44 22.54
CA SER A 60 12.12 -16.69 21.28
C SER A 60 12.48 -17.54 20.08
N SER A 61 13.51 -18.39 20.18
CA SER A 61 13.91 -19.32 19.12
C SER A 61 12.80 -20.34 18.84
N LEU A 62 12.10 -20.82 19.86
CA LEU A 62 10.92 -21.67 19.70
C LEU A 62 9.76 -20.91 19.04
N ALA A 63 9.55 -19.65 19.45
CA ALA A 63 8.51 -18.75 18.94
C ALA A 63 8.71 -18.47 17.44
N GLN A 64 9.92 -18.08 17.07
CA GLN A 64 10.33 -17.93 15.67
C GLN A 64 10.15 -19.24 14.92
N GLY A 65 10.55 -20.40 15.45
CA GLY A 65 10.27 -21.68 14.79
C GLY A 65 8.77 -21.98 14.59
N ALA A 66 7.89 -21.40 15.40
CA ALA A 66 6.44 -21.49 15.24
C ALA A 66 5.89 -20.48 14.21
N GLY A 67 6.51 -19.30 14.06
CA GLY A 67 6.08 -18.21 13.18
C GLY A 67 6.82 -18.06 11.84
N SER A 68 8.09 -18.48 11.77
CA SER A 68 8.98 -18.35 10.62
C SER A 68 8.70 -19.44 9.60
N GLY A 69 7.77 -19.15 8.69
CA GLY A 69 7.66 -19.85 7.44
C GLY A 69 7.56 -18.82 6.33
N ASP A 70 8.60 -18.69 5.51
CA ASP A 70 8.59 -18.03 4.18
C ASP A 70 7.59 -18.67 3.18
N ASN A 71 6.64 -19.46 3.67
CA ASN A 71 5.58 -20.10 2.92
C ASN A 71 4.26 -19.90 3.66
N LYS A 72 3.63 -18.76 3.41
CA LYS A 72 2.17 -18.65 3.41
C LYS A 72 1.63 -19.85 2.62
N PHE A 73 0.87 -20.74 3.27
CA PHE A 73 0.09 -21.82 2.64
C PHE A 73 0.61 -22.33 1.28
N VAL A 74 1.61 -23.21 1.25
CA VAL A 74 1.82 -24.02 0.04
C VAL A 74 0.77 -25.13 0.06
N ASN A 75 -0.22 -25.04 -0.83
CA ASN A 75 -1.24 -26.07 -1.09
C ASN A 75 -2.15 -26.43 0.11
N GLY A 76 -2.58 -25.46 0.93
CA GLY A 76 -3.67 -25.67 1.89
C GLY A 76 -3.35 -26.60 3.08
N LYS A 77 -2.07 -26.76 3.45
CA LYS A 77 -1.65 -27.49 4.67
C LYS A 77 -1.04 -26.52 5.73
N PRO A 78 -1.34 -26.67 7.04
CA PRO A 78 -0.67 -25.92 8.12
C PRO A 78 0.82 -26.36 8.24
N TRP A 79 1.83 -25.47 8.21
CA TRP A 79 2.35 -24.55 9.26
C TRP A 79 3.14 -25.26 10.39
N ALA A 80 4.47 -25.04 10.42
CA ALA A 80 5.47 -25.52 11.39
C ALA A 80 5.53 -27.04 11.64
N GLU A 81 6.64 -27.56 12.20
CA GLU A 81 6.61 -28.93 12.72
C GLU A 81 5.48 -29.03 13.76
N PRO A 82 4.55 -30.01 13.66
CA PRO A 82 3.41 -30.11 14.58
C PRO A 82 3.82 -30.15 16.05
N LYS A 83 5.07 -30.53 16.35
CA LYS A 83 5.65 -30.51 17.70
C LYS A 83 5.86 -29.08 18.21
N ILE A 84 6.50 -28.20 17.43
CA ILE A 84 6.83 -26.82 17.82
C ILE A 84 5.56 -25.99 18.05
N ALA A 85 4.59 -26.06 17.13
CA ALA A 85 3.33 -25.35 17.28
C ALA A 85 2.53 -25.81 18.52
N ARG A 86 2.52 -27.12 18.82
CA ARG A 86 1.88 -27.67 20.03
C ARG A 86 2.59 -27.22 21.30
N LEU A 87 3.92 -27.16 21.26
CA LEU A 87 4.72 -26.73 22.40
C LEU A 87 4.46 -25.27 22.72
N PHE A 88 4.51 -24.40 21.71
CA PHE A 88 4.25 -22.98 21.89
C PHE A 88 2.80 -22.72 22.32
N ALA A 89 1.82 -23.42 21.74
CA ALA A 89 0.43 -23.36 22.19
C ALA A 89 0.26 -23.83 23.65
N THR A 90 1.10 -24.76 24.12
CA THR A 90 1.12 -25.20 25.51
C THR A 90 1.63 -24.09 26.43
N LEU A 91 2.76 -23.45 26.10
CA LEU A 91 3.25 -22.28 26.85
C LEU A 91 2.20 -21.17 26.91
N ARG A 92 1.57 -20.89 25.76
CA ARG A 92 0.51 -19.88 25.62
C ARG A 92 -0.66 -20.13 26.59
N ARG A 93 -1.21 -21.34 26.61
CA ARG A 93 -2.32 -21.73 27.52
C ARG A 93 -1.97 -21.68 29.01
N ASN A 94 -0.67 -21.60 29.34
CA ASN A 94 -0.19 -21.60 30.71
C ASN A 94 0.39 -20.24 31.13
N GLY A 95 -0.08 -19.14 30.53
CA GLY A 95 0.21 -17.79 31.01
C GLY A 95 1.38 -17.09 30.33
N LEU A 96 1.82 -17.56 29.15
CA LEU A 96 2.87 -16.86 28.38
C LEU A 96 2.49 -15.39 28.09
N CYS A 97 1.24 -15.12 27.71
CA CYS A 97 0.73 -13.77 27.47
C CYS A 97 0.87 -12.90 28.72
N THR A 98 0.44 -13.42 29.88
CA THR A 98 0.52 -12.71 31.17
C THR A 98 1.96 -12.39 31.55
N ILE A 99 2.90 -13.31 31.33
CA ILE A 99 4.31 -13.07 31.62
C ILE A 99 4.88 -11.99 30.69
N CYS A 100 4.58 -12.04 29.38
CA CYS A 100 5.00 -11.00 28.44
C CYS A 100 4.42 -9.63 28.82
N GLU A 101 3.15 -9.60 29.24
CA GLU A 101 2.50 -8.39 29.72
C GLU A 101 3.19 -7.85 30.99
N ASP A 102 3.44 -8.71 31.98
CA ASP A 102 4.17 -8.36 33.20
C ASP A 102 5.56 -7.78 32.90
N ILE A 103 6.24 -8.31 31.88
CA ILE A 103 7.56 -7.83 31.42
C ILE A 103 7.45 -6.45 30.78
N VAL A 104 6.57 -6.28 29.80
CA VAL A 104 6.48 -5.05 29.00
C VAL A 104 5.86 -3.88 29.78
N LYS A 105 5.09 -4.15 30.85
CA LYS A 105 4.58 -3.14 31.78
C LYS A 105 5.67 -2.46 32.61
N GLN A 106 6.84 -3.07 32.73
CA GLN A 106 7.86 -2.54 33.64
C GLN A 106 8.46 -1.26 33.06
N PRO A 107 8.63 -0.21 33.89
CA PRO A 107 9.17 1.06 33.43
C PRO A 107 10.63 0.96 32.98
N ASP A 108 11.36 -0.04 33.48
CA ASP A 108 12.76 -0.34 33.14
C ASP A 108 12.87 -1.30 31.94
N PHE A 109 11.77 -1.74 31.33
CA PHE A 109 11.82 -2.78 30.28
C PHE A 109 12.76 -2.42 29.12
N PHE A 110 12.71 -1.17 28.64
CA PHE A 110 13.60 -0.69 27.58
C PHE A 110 15.02 -0.35 28.07
N ASP A 111 15.25 -0.33 29.38
CA ASP A 111 16.56 -0.20 30.00
C ASP A 111 17.27 -1.56 30.16
N LEU A 112 16.55 -2.67 29.94
CA LEU A 112 17.13 -4.02 29.93
C LEU A 112 17.98 -4.27 28.68
N PHE A 113 18.73 -5.38 28.71
CA PHE A 113 19.65 -5.75 27.63
C PHE A 113 18.92 -5.94 26.27
N LEU A 114 19.48 -5.41 25.18
CA LEU A 114 18.81 -5.38 23.87
C LEU A 114 18.32 -6.76 23.38
N PRO A 115 19.18 -7.80 23.33
CA PRO A 115 18.75 -9.16 22.99
C PRO A 115 17.55 -9.67 23.79
N PHE A 116 17.39 -9.25 25.05
CA PHE A 116 16.22 -9.59 25.84
C PHE A 116 14.97 -8.89 25.30
N VAL A 117 15.02 -7.57 25.07
CA VAL A 117 13.89 -6.78 24.54
C VAL A 117 13.43 -7.32 23.18
N ILE A 118 14.36 -7.58 22.26
CA ILE A 118 14.02 -8.16 20.94
C ILE A 118 13.43 -9.55 21.10
N ALA A 119 14.03 -10.42 21.92
CA ALA A 119 13.52 -11.77 22.13
C ALA A 119 12.10 -11.75 22.72
N VAL A 120 11.78 -10.81 23.62
CA VAL A 120 10.42 -10.61 24.12
C VAL A 120 9.48 -10.15 23.01
N PHE A 121 9.89 -9.24 22.13
CA PHE A 121 9.08 -8.80 20.99
C PHE A 121 8.84 -9.93 19.99
N ASP A 122 9.85 -10.74 19.67
CA ASP A 122 9.72 -11.91 18.80
C ASP A 122 8.74 -12.95 19.38
N ILE A 123 8.75 -13.14 20.71
CA ILE A 123 7.77 -13.98 21.41
C ILE A 123 6.36 -13.40 21.25
N ILE A 124 6.18 -12.11 21.49
CA ILE A 124 4.86 -11.44 21.38
C ILE A 124 4.36 -11.47 19.94
N GLU A 125 5.19 -11.17 18.95
CA GLU A 125 4.85 -11.26 17.53
C GLU A 125 4.37 -12.67 17.19
N SER A 126 5.10 -13.70 17.63
CA SER A 126 4.74 -15.09 17.39
C SER A 126 3.42 -15.48 18.05
N ILE A 127 3.14 -14.97 19.27
CA ILE A 127 1.82 -15.10 19.91
C ILE A 127 0.77 -14.54 18.95
N LEU A 128 0.90 -13.29 18.51
CA LEU A 128 -0.10 -12.63 17.66
C LEU A 128 -0.32 -13.33 16.33
N VAL A 129 0.76 -13.72 15.66
CA VAL A 129 0.72 -14.42 14.36
C VAL A 129 -0.02 -15.74 14.47
N LEU A 130 0.22 -16.51 15.54
CA LEU A 130 -0.48 -17.79 15.75
C LEU A 130 -1.99 -17.60 15.92
N GLU A 131 -2.45 -16.50 16.51
CA GLU A 131 -3.89 -16.23 16.68
C GLU A 131 -4.60 -15.87 15.41
N LEU A 132 -3.88 -15.28 14.46
CA LEU A 132 -4.45 -15.06 13.13
C LEU A 132 -4.79 -16.39 12.46
N HIS A 133 -4.11 -17.48 12.83
CA HIS A 133 -4.22 -18.79 12.19
C HIS A 133 -4.98 -19.82 13.04
N LEU A 134 -5.05 -19.67 14.36
CA LEU A 134 -5.70 -20.60 15.29
C LEU A 134 -6.83 -19.90 16.05
N PRO A 135 -8.11 -20.16 15.74
CA PRO A 135 -9.26 -19.45 16.32
C PRO A 135 -9.59 -19.86 17.78
N VAL A 136 -8.60 -20.22 18.59
CA VAL A 136 -8.78 -20.97 19.84
C VAL A 136 -8.33 -20.18 21.09
N ILE A 137 -8.61 -18.87 21.21
CA ILE A 137 -8.46 -18.21 22.53
C ILE A 137 -9.58 -17.27 22.97
N ASP A 138 -9.50 -17.02 24.28
CA ASP A 138 -9.83 -15.78 24.97
C ASP A 138 -9.11 -14.57 24.36
N VAL A 139 -9.87 -13.80 23.59
CA VAL A 139 -9.39 -12.59 22.93
C VAL A 139 -9.00 -11.50 23.96
N ALA A 140 -9.47 -11.59 25.20
CA ALA A 140 -9.19 -10.60 26.24
C ALA A 140 -7.71 -10.57 26.65
N GLU A 141 -7.04 -11.73 26.75
CA GLU A 141 -5.62 -11.79 27.12
C GLU A 141 -4.73 -11.14 26.05
N LEU A 142 -5.01 -11.40 24.77
CA LEU A 142 -4.28 -10.79 23.66
C LEU A 142 -4.50 -9.29 23.59
N GLN A 143 -5.74 -8.85 23.84
CA GLN A 143 -6.09 -7.45 23.88
C GLN A 143 -5.32 -6.75 25.01
N SER A 144 -5.29 -7.34 26.20
CA SER A 144 -4.55 -6.80 27.36
C SER A 144 -3.06 -6.66 27.06
N LEU A 145 -2.43 -7.73 26.52
CA LEU A 145 -1.03 -7.73 26.13
C LEU A 145 -0.75 -6.67 25.04
N GLY A 146 -1.60 -6.59 24.01
CA GLY A 146 -1.47 -5.62 22.93
C GLY A 146 -1.59 -4.19 23.42
N GLU A 147 -2.61 -3.87 24.23
CA GLU A 147 -2.78 -2.54 24.79
C GLU A 147 -1.61 -2.13 25.68
N CYS A 148 -1.13 -3.05 26.52
CA CYS A 148 0.05 -2.85 27.34
C CYS A 148 1.28 -2.53 26.50
N LEU A 149 1.54 -3.37 25.49
CA LEU A 149 2.69 -3.23 24.60
C LEU A 149 2.66 -1.91 23.84
N ILE A 150 1.53 -1.54 23.26
CA ILE A 150 1.38 -0.30 22.50
C ILE A 150 1.58 0.94 23.38
N ARG A 151 1.00 0.95 24.59
CA ARG A 151 1.22 2.04 25.57
C ARG A 151 2.69 2.13 25.96
N SER A 152 3.33 0.99 26.26
CA SER A 152 4.74 0.93 26.64
C SER A 152 5.64 1.42 25.51
N LEU A 153 5.42 0.98 24.27
CA LEU A 153 6.13 1.46 23.08
C LEU A 153 5.99 2.97 22.89
N TRP A 154 4.78 3.51 23.07
CA TRP A 154 4.55 4.95 22.89
C TRP A 154 5.27 5.77 23.97
N VAL A 155 5.19 5.37 25.24
CA VAL A 155 5.90 6.02 26.36
C VAL A 155 7.41 6.02 26.12
N HIS A 156 7.94 4.91 25.60
CA HIS A 156 9.38 4.70 25.39
C HIS A 156 9.84 4.91 23.94
N ARG A 157 9.05 5.59 23.10
CA ARG A 157 9.39 5.83 21.68
C ARG A 157 10.75 6.48 21.43
N ARG A 158 11.33 7.15 22.44
CA ARG A 158 12.68 7.73 22.37
C ARG A 158 13.78 6.71 22.10
N TYR A 159 13.62 5.44 22.53
CA TYR A 159 14.60 4.36 22.25
C TYR A 159 14.61 3.98 20.76
N LEU A 160 13.53 4.31 20.05
CA LEU A 160 13.39 4.09 18.62
C LEU A 160 14.07 5.19 17.78
N LEU A 161 14.54 6.30 18.36
CA LEU A 161 15.24 7.36 17.62
C LEU A 161 16.75 7.13 17.58
N GLU A 162 17.38 7.46 16.45
CA GLU A 162 18.85 7.54 16.39
C GLU A 162 19.34 8.62 17.35
N GLY A 163 20.23 8.26 18.29
CA GLY A 163 20.72 9.19 19.31
C GLY A 163 19.75 9.43 20.48
N GLY A 164 18.76 8.54 20.67
CA GLY A 164 17.85 8.55 21.82
C GLY A 164 18.53 8.28 23.16
N ALA A 165 17.78 7.81 24.16
CA ALA A 165 18.35 7.41 25.45
C ALA A 165 19.54 6.46 25.23
N THR A 166 20.71 6.85 25.73
CA THR A 166 21.95 6.08 25.61
C THR A 166 21.82 4.81 26.43
N LEU A 167 21.46 3.72 25.78
CA LEU A 167 21.84 2.39 26.26
C LEU A 167 23.32 2.20 25.95
N ASP A 168 24.06 1.60 26.87
CA ASP A 168 25.38 1.05 26.61
C ASP A 168 25.22 -0.14 25.64
N ALA A 169 24.91 0.16 24.37
CA ALA A 169 24.79 -0.82 23.32
C ALA A 169 26.19 -1.42 23.10
N PRO A 170 26.43 -2.70 23.42
CA PRO A 170 27.75 -3.28 23.27
C PRO A 170 28.19 -3.16 21.80
N ALA A 171 29.48 -2.87 21.57
CA ALA A 171 30.02 -2.63 20.23
C ALA A 171 29.72 -3.78 19.24
N GLN A 172 29.55 -5.01 19.73
CA GLN A 172 29.18 -6.20 18.95
C GLN A 172 27.81 -6.11 18.25
N PHE A 173 26.94 -5.16 18.63
CA PHE A 173 25.62 -4.95 18.03
C PHE A 173 25.54 -3.73 17.11
N GLY A 174 26.68 -3.20 16.64
CA GLY A 174 26.71 -2.07 15.70
C GLY A 174 26.38 -0.70 16.32
N GLY A 175 26.30 -0.63 17.66
CA GLY A 175 26.04 0.59 18.42
C GLY A 175 24.57 1.03 18.43
N GLN A 176 24.32 2.21 18.99
CA GLN A 176 22.95 2.73 19.24
C GLN A 176 22.12 2.90 17.95
N LYS A 177 22.76 3.24 16.83
CA LYS A 177 22.05 3.43 15.56
C LYS A 177 21.44 2.12 15.04
N GLU A 178 22.26 1.07 14.98
CA GLU A 178 21.82 -0.25 14.54
C GLU A 178 20.79 -0.84 15.51
N PHE A 179 20.96 -0.58 16.81
CA PHE A 179 19.97 -0.89 17.85
C PHE A 179 18.60 -0.27 17.52
N SER A 180 18.53 1.05 17.32
CA SER A 180 17.25 1.72 17.11
C SER A 180 16.64 1.31 15.77
N LEU A 181 17.44 1.02 14.75
CA LEU A 181 16.96 0.51 13.48
C LEU A 181 16.33 -0.87 13.64
N ARG A 182 17.04 -1.83 14.26
CA ARG A 182 16.52 -3.18 14.48
C ARG A 182 15.27 -3.17 15.33
N LEU A 183 15.26 -2.41 16.42
CA LEU A 183 14.09 -2.26 17.28
C LEU A 183 12.90 -1.66 16.53
N ARG A 184 13.12 -0.64 15.69
CA ARG A 184 12.05 -0.07 14.85
C ARG A 184 11.51 -1.09 13.86
N THR A 185 12.36 -1.87 13.20
CA THR A 185 11.92 -2.92 12.27
C THR A 185 11.07 -3.96 12.99
N THR A 186 11.54 -4.49 14.12
CA THR A 186 10.77 -5.43 14.94
C THR A 186 9.43 -4.84 15.37
N VAL A 187 9.38 -3.55 15.75
CA VAL A 187 8.11 -2.89 16.09
C VAL A 187 7.20 -2.79 14.87
N VAL A 188 7.72 -2.45 13.68
CA VAL A 188 6.91 -2.40 12.45
C VAL A 188 6.25 -3.76 12.16
N ASP A 189 7.03 -4.84 12.27
CA ASP A 189 6.54 -6.21 12.04
C ASP A 189 5.47 -6.60 13.06
N LEU A 190 5.71 -6.27 14.34
CA LEU A 190 4.78 -6.45 15.45
C LEU A 190 3.48 -5.64 15.30
N LEU A 191 3.54 -4.44 14.72
CA LEU A 191 2.37 -3.59 14.52
C LEU A 191 1.43 -4.13 13.44
N ALA A 192 1.94 -4.86 12.45
CA ALA A 192 1.13 -5.35 11.34
C ALA A 192 -0.04 -6.25 11.81
N PRO A 193 0.16 -7.32 12.61
CA PRO A 193 -0.94 -8.12 13.15
C PRO A 193 -2.02 -7.32 13.89
N PHE A 194 -1.61 -6.33 14.71
CA PHE A 194 -2.55 -5.47 15.44
C PHE A 194 -3.40 -4.64 14.50
N LEU A 195 -2.75 -4.03 13.50
CA LEU A 195 -3.37 -3.14 12.53
C LEU A 195 -4.24 -3.87 11.50
N PHE A 196 -3.91 -5.11 11.13
CA PHE A 196 -4.65 -5.89 10.13
C PHE A 196 -5.88 -6.58 10.69
N GLU A 197 -5.80 -7.21 11.86
CA GLU A 197 -6.79 -8.23 12.25
C GLU A 197 -7.43 -7.99 13.63
N LEU A 198 -6.65 -7.51 14.60
CA LEU A 198 -7.14 -7.36 15.97
C LEU A 198 -7.91 -6.05 16.18
N ALA A 199 -7.39 -4.93 15.67
CA ALA A 199 -8.03 -3.63 15.84
C ALA A 199 -9.38 -3.51 15.10
N HIS A 200 -9.60 -4.29 14.03
CA HIS A 200 -10.88 -4.31 13.32
C HIS A 200 -11.96 -5.17 14.00
N LYS A 201 -11.56 -6.08 14.91
CA LYS A 201 -12.50 -7.00 15.54
C LYS A 201 -13.07 -6.47 16.85
N GLN A 202 -12.40 -5.53 17.52
CA GLN A 202 -12.75 -5.11 18.88
C GLN A 202 -12.44 -3.63 19.16
N ASN A 203 -13.15 -3.07 20.14
CA ASN A 203 -12.90 -1.71 20.64
C ASN A 203 -11.64 -1.73 21.53
N TRP A 204 -10.53 -1.19 21.03
CA TRP A 204 -9.23 -1.25 21.67
C TRP A 204 -8.96 0.03 22.47
N GLY A 205 -8.62 -0.10 23.75
CA GLY A 205 -8.36 1.04 24.63
C GLY A 205 -7.07 1.81 24.31
N ALA A 206 -6.23 1.29 23.41
CA ALA A 206 -4.95 1.86 22.99
C ALA A 206 -4.91 2.26 21.50
N GLN A 207 -6.06 2.46 20.84
CA GLN A 207 -6.12 2.80 19.40
C GLN A 207 -5.34 4.07 19.04
N ASP A 208 -5.45 5.11 19.86
CA ASP A 208 -4.71 6.35 19.61
C ASP A 208 -3.20 6.13 19.73
N ASP A 209 -2.75 5.42 20.76
CA ASP A 209 -1.33 5.08 20.92
C ASP A 209 -0.82 4.19 19.78
N LEU A 210 -1.67 3.29 19.26
CA LEU A 210 -1.38 2.45 18.10
C LEU A 210 -1.16 3.29 16.84
N ARG A 211 -2.02 4.30 16.59
CA ARG A 211 -1.82 5.24 15.48
C ARG A 211 -0.58 6.10 15.67
N ARG A 212 -0.35 6.59 16.88
CA ARG A 212 0.82 7.41 17.23
C ARG A 212 2.13 6.66 16.99
N ILE A 213 2.24 5.43 17.47
CA ILE A 213 3.45 4.60 17.28
C ILE A 213 3.58 4.15 15.82
N GLY A 214 2.48 3.82 15.14
CA GLY A 214 2.49 3.49 13.71
C GLY A 214 2.98 4.67 12.87
N LEU A 215 2.46 5.88 13.11
CA LEU A 215 2.90 7.11 12.44
C LEU A 215 4.38 7.40 12.72
N PHE A 216 4.80 7.24 13.98
CA PHE A 216 6.20 7.37 14.36
C PHE A 216 7.08 6.40 13.56
N CYS A 217 6.76 5.10 13.55
CA CYS A 217 7.54 4.09 12.82
C CYS A 217 7.54 4.35 11.31
N TRP A 218 6.42 4.76 10.73
CA TRP A 218 6.38 5.11 9.31
C TRP A 218 7.30 6.29 8.98
N LEU A 219 7.34 7.33 9.82
CA LEU A 219 8.18 8.51 9.59
C LEU A 219 9.68 8.25 9.83
N HIS A 220 10.02 7.31 10.71
CA HIS A 220 11.40 7.06 11.15
C HIS A 220 12.03 5.75 10.62
N THR A 221 11.30 4.94 9.86
CA THR A 221 11.80 3.67 9.31
C THR A 221 11.75 3.66 7.79
N GLU A 222 12.89 3.37 7.17
CA GLU A 222 13.05 3.19 5.72
C GLU A 222 13.04 1.69 5.37
N SER A 223 11.90 1.03 5.60
CA SER A 223 11.67 -0.37 5.20
C SER A 223 10.41 -0.52 4.37
N HIS A 224 10.29 -1.66 3.66
CA HIS A 224 9.09 -1.97 2.88
C HIS A 224 7.88 -2.16 3.79
N GLU A 225 8.08 -2.79 4.95
CA GLU A 225 7.05 -3.06 5.93
C GLU A 225 6.51 -1.75 6.54
N ALA A 226 7.37 -0.74 6.71
CA ALA A 226 6.94 0.57 7.20
C ALA A 226 6.04 1.31 6.20
N ASP A 227 6.25 1.10 4.91
CA ASP A 227 5.50 1.77 3.83
C ASP A 227 4.03 1.32 3.72
N ILE A 228 3.66 0.16 4.28
CA ILE A 228 2.25 -0.25 4.38
C ILE A 228 1.52 0.31 5.61
N LEU A 229 2.23 0.85 6.61
CA LEU A 229 1.60 1.34 7.83
C LEU A 229 0.52 2.41 7.59
N PRO A 230 0.65 3.36 6.64
CA PRO A 230 -0.40 4.35 6.38
C PRO A 230 -1.74 3.72 5.99
N THR A 231 -1.73 2.52 5.42
CA THR A 231 -2.95 1.78 5.04
C THR A 231 -3.81 1.43 6.27
N HIS A 232 -3.23 1.49 7.47
CA HIS A 232 -3.90 1.17 8.73
C HIS A 232 -3.98 2.35 9.70
N ILE A 233 -2.93 3.17 9.79
CA ILE A 233 -2.90 4.35 10.68
C ILE A 233 -4.12 5.24 10.42
N PHE A 234 -4.39 5.49 9.14
CA PHE A 234 -5.44 6.38 8.69
C PHE A 234 -6.72 5.66 8.26
N LYS A 235 -6.81 4.35 8.54
CA LYS A 235 -8.03 3.61 8.27
C LYS A 235 -9.03 3.89 9.40
N PRO A 236 -10.26 4.29 9.07
CA PRO A 236 -11.32 4.43 10.07
C PRO A 236 -11.57 3.08 10.73
N MET A 237 -11.58 3.07 12.07
CA MET A 237 -11.90 1.86 12.83
C MET A 237 -13.41 1.79 13.01
N LEU A 238 -14.01 0.74 12.47
CA LEU A 238 -15.45 0.53 12.53
C LEU A 238 -15.78 -0.36 13.74
N PRO A 239 -16.83 -0.02 14.52
CA PRO A 239 -17.30 -0.92 15.56
C PRO A 239 -17.66 -2.29 15.00
N ARG A 240 -17.46 -3.34 15.80
CA ARG A 240 -17.72 -4.73 15.40
C ARG A 240 -19.16 -4.88 14.88
N GLY A 241 -19.31 -5.48 13.70
CA GLY A 241 -20.62 -5.74 13.08
C GLY A 241 -21.18 -4.57 12.27
N VAL A 242 -20.55 -3.39 12.29
CA VAL A 242 -20.89 -2.29 11.40
C VAL A 242 -20.22 -2.54 10.06
N LYS A 243 -21.02 -2.92 9.05
CA LYS A 243 -20.52 -2.90 7.67
C LYS A 243 -20.27 -1.43 7.31
N PRO A 244 -19.13 -1.11 6.68
CA PRO A 244 -18.95 0.22 6.09
C PRO A 244 -20.07 0.42 5.09
N ASP A 245 -21.02 1.29 5.41
CA ASP A 245 -21.91 1.84 4.40
C ASP A 245 -21.14 3.02 3.75
N PRO A 246 -20.83 2.93 2.44
CA PRO A 246 -20.06 3.95 1.75
C PRO A 246 -20.64 5.38 1.89
N ALA A 247 -21.96 5.50 2.08
CA ALA A 247 -22.62 6.80 2.26
C ALA A 247 -22.40 7.38 3.66
N THR A 248 -22.52 6.58 4.72
CA THR A 248 -22.26 7.01 6.11
C THR A 248 -20.78 7.14 6.46
N MET A 249 -19.89 6.47 5.73
CA MET A 249 -18.46 6.79 5.83
C MET A 249 -18.22 8.26 5.48
N LEU A 250 -18.82 8.80 4.43
CA LEU A 250 -18.55 10.17 3.97
C LEU A 250 -19.04 11.30 4.92
N ASP A 251 -19.74 10.98 6.01
CA ASP A 251 -20.08 11.96 7.05
C ASP A 251 -18.84 12.30 7.90
N LEU A 252 -18.17 13.38 7.52
CA LEU A 252 -16.96 13.91 8.15
C LEU A 252 -17.20 14.43 9.58
N GLU A 253 -18.45 14.76 9.95
CA GLU A 253 -18.76 15.41 11.23
C GLU A 253 -19.10 14.41 12.33
N LYS A 254 -19.74 13.27 12.00
CA LYS A 254 -20.25 12.32 13.01
C LYS A 254 -19.91 10.85 12.75
N GLY A 255 -19.26 10.54 11.63
CA GLY A 255 -18.90 9.17 11.25
C GLY A 255 -17.54 8.71 11.80
N PRO A 256 -17.20 7.41 11.63
CA PRO A 256 -15.86 6.85 11.90
C PRO A 256 -14.71 7.56 11.15
N LEU A 257 -15.02 8.33 10.10
CA LEU A 257 -14.05 9.18 9.41
C LEU A 257 -13.63 10.40 10.25
N SER A 258 -14.49 10.89 11.15
CA SER A 258 -14.17 12.00 12.06
C SER A 258 -12.98 11.68 12.96
N GLU A 259 -12.79 10.40 13.30
CA GLU A 259 -11.66 9.94 14.12
C GLU A 259 -10.32 10.10 13.39
N VAL A 260 -10.27 9.73 12.11
CA VAL A 260 -9.06 9.85 11.28
C VAL A 260 -8.74 11.33 11.05
N VAL A 261 -9.75 12.15 10.77
CA VAL A 261 -9.58 13.61 10.63
C VAL A 261 -9.11 14.21 11.95
N ARG A 262 -9.71 13.83 13.08
CA ARG A 262 -9.30 14.25 14.43
C ARG A 262 -7.84 13.90 14.69
N PHE A 263 -7.45 12.63 14.51
CA PHE A 263 -6.07 12.19 14.71
C PHE A 263 -5.10 12.96 13.81
N THR A 264 -5.45 13.14 12.53
CA THR A 264 -4.63 13.89 11.57
C THR A 264 -4.43 15.34 12.02
N THR A 265 -5.52 16.02 12.36
CA THR A 265 -5.55 17.46 12.66
C THR A 265 -4.98 17.80 14.04
N GLN A 266 -5.31 16.99 15.04
CA GLN A 266 -5.04 17.29 16.45
C GLN A 266 -3.77 16.61 16.98
N GLU A 267 -3.25 15.59 16.28
CA GLU A 267 -2.11 14.82 16.78
C GLU A 267 -0.99 14.72 15.75
N ALA A 268 -1.27 14.22 14.55
CA ALA A 268 -0.24 13.98 13.54
C ALA A 268 0.41 15.29 13.06
N ILE A 269 -0.40 16.26 12.62
CA ILE A 269 0.11 17.56 12.14
C ILE A 269 0.83 18.33 13.25
N PRO A 270 0.28 18.50 14.47
CA PRO A 270 0.99 19.19 15.54
C PRO A 270 2.30 18.52 15.95
N ALA A 271 2.38 17.19 15.92
CA ALA A 271 3.57 16.46 16.35
C ALA A 271 4.71 16.49 15.30
N TYR A 272 4.39 16.36 14.01
CA TYR A 272 5.40 16.16 12.96
C TYR A 272 5.42 17.25 11.88
N GLY A 273 4.39 18.09 11.81
CA GLY A 273 4.17 19.04 10.72
C GLY A 273 3.66 18.39 9.44
N VAL A 274 3.08 19.20 8.57
CA VAL A 274 2.49 18.74 7.29
C VAL A 274 3.58 18.26 6.33
N GLU A 275 4.63 19.04 6.11
CA GLU A 275 5.63 18.74 5.08
C GLU A 275 6.41 17.44 5.33
N PRO A 276 6.85 17.09 6.56
CA PRO A 276 7.49 15.79 6.81
C PRO A 276 6.58 14.60 6.48
N ILE A 277 5.31 14.67 6.87
CA ILE A 277 4.30 13.65 6.55
C ILE A 277 4.14 13.49 5.03
N LEU A 278 3.92 14.61 4.32
CA LEU A 278 3.73 14.58 2.87
C LEU A 278 4.99 14.13 2.12
N ARG A 279 6.19 14.51 2.57
CA ARG A 279 7.44 14.02 1.97
C ARG A 279 7.61 12.53 2.16
N ARG A 280 7.25 11.97 3.33
CA ARG A 280 7.28 10.53 3.56
C ARG A 280 6.27 9.82 2.66
N LEU A 281 5.05 10.34 2.55
CA LEU A 281 4.02 9.81 1.65
C LEU A 281 4.48 9.79 0.19
N ARG A 282 5.11 10.87 -0.28
CA ARG A 282 5.68 10.92 -1.62
C ARG A 282 6.66 9.78 -1.88
N ARG A 283 7.55 9.49 -0.91
CA ARG A 283 8.51 8.37 -1.01
C ARG A 283 7.77 7.03 -1.08
N THR A 284 6.79 6.81 -0.20
CA THR A 284 5.97 5.59 -0.19
C THR A 284 5.22 5.41 -1.51
N LEU A 285 4.64 6.46 -2.10
CA LEU A 285 3.97 6.39 -3.41
C LEU A 285 4.92 5.99 -4.56
N HIS A 286 6.21 6.33 -4.48
CA HIS A 286 7.22 5.92 -5.46
C HIS A 286 7.73 4.49 -5.28
N ALA A 287 7.39 3.80 -4.20
CA ALA A 287 7.84 2.43 -3.97
C ALA A 287 7.28 1.50 -5.05
N ALA A 288 8.17 0.92 -5.86
CA ALA A 288 7.80 0.14 -7.05
C ALA A 288 7.00 -1.14 -6.73
N TRP A 289 7.14 -1.68 -5.52
CA TRP A 289 6.47 -2.90 -5.08
C TRP A 289 5.05 -2.65 -4.51
N ILE A 290 4.64 -1.39 -4.36
CA ILE A 290 3.29 -1.02 -3.92
C ILE A 290 2.40 -0.91 -5.16
N VAL A 291 1.77 -2.04 -5.47
CA VAL A 291 0.77 -2.23 -6.54
C VAL A 291 -0.39 -3.10 -6.02
N ASP A 292 -1.44 -3.20 -6.82
CA ASP A 292 -2.66 -3.97 -6.58
C ASP A 292 -3.27 -3.65 -5.20
N VAL A 293 -3.62 -4.68 -4.44
CA VAL A 293 -4.27 -4.57 -3.13
C VAL A 293 -3.50 -3.65 -2.16
N LYS A 294 -2.16 -3.61 -2.27
CA LYS A 294 -1.33 -2.77 -1.40
C LYS A 294 -1.49 -1.28 -1.74
N LEU A 295 -1.49 -0.95 -3.02
CA LEU A 295 -1.72 0.42 -3.46
C LEU A 295 -3.16 0.85 -3.18
N VAL A 296 -4.14 -0.02 -3.45
CA VAL A 296 -5.54 0.24 -3.10
C VAL A 296 -5.68 0.56 -1.61
N ALA A 297 -5.10 -0.27 -0.73
CA ALA A 297 -5.15 -0.05 0.71
C ALA A 297 -4.43 1.24 1.14
N LEU A 298 -3.30 1.55 0.50
CA LEU A 298 -2.55 2.78 0.77
C LEU A 298 -3.39 4.00 0.42
N LEU A 299 -3.88 4.07 -0.82
CA LEU A 299 -4.69 5.20 -1.28
C LEU A 299 -5.98 5.33 -0.46
N GLN A 300 -6.62 4.21 -0.11
CA GLN A 300 -7.79 4.22 0.77
C GLN A 300 -7.47 4.84 2.13
N GLY A 301 -6.36 4.45 2.77
CA GLY A 301 -5.95 4.97 4.06
C GLY A 301 -5.63 6.46 4.00
N VAL A 302 -4.85 6.89 3.02
CA VAL A 302 -4.36 8.28 2.99
C VAL A 302 -5.33 9.27 2.33
N SER A 303 -6.33 8.82 1.57
CA SER A 303 -7.24 9.74 0.84
C SER A 303 -7.90 10.75 1.76
N LEU A 304 -8.38 10.32 2.93
CA LEU A 304 -9.11 11.18 3.86
C LEU A 304 -8.21 12.19 4.59
N PRO A 305 -7.08 11.80 5.21
CA PRO A 305 -6.13 12.77 5.80
C PRO A 305 -5.73 13.89 4.85
N LEU A 306 -5.58 13.59 3.55
CA LEU A 306 -5.18 14.59 2.55
C LEU A 306 -6.29 15.57 2.18
N LEU A 307 -7.53 15.35 2.65
CA LEU A 307 -8.62 16.31 2.53
C LEU A 307 -8.60 17.37 3.64
N ASP A 308 -7.74 17.22 4.66
CA ASP A 308 -7.47 18.29 5.62
C ASP A 308 -6.91 19.53 4.90
N ASP A 309 -7.40 20.72 5.26
CA ASP A 309 -7.04 21.97 4.57
C ASP A 309 -5.53 22.26 4.60
N GLN A 310 -4.84 21.94 5.71
CA GLN A 310 -3.40 22.17 5.83
C GLN A 310 -2.61 21.20 4.96
N MET A 311 -3.02 19.93 4.90
CA MET A 311 -2.41 18.95 3.99
C MET A 311 -2.69 19.28 2.52
N ALA A 312 -3.96 19.54 2.17
CA ALA A 312 -4.42 19.81 0.82
C ALA A 312 -3.66 20.99 0.19
N ALA A 313 -3.44 22.07 0.96
CA ALA A 313 -2.70 23.25 0.52
C ALA A 313 -1.23 22.97 0.17
N LYS A 314 -0.66 21.85 0.63
CA LYS A 314 0.76 21.51 0.46
C LYS A 314 1.02 20.35 -0.51
N LEU A 315 -0.01 19.66 -1.00
CA LEU A 315 0.13 18.48 -1.86
C LEU A 315 0.94 18.75 -3.14
N ALA A 316 0.68 19.88 -3.83
CA ALA A 316 1.41 20.25 -5.04
C ALA A 316 2.86 20.62 -4.73
N SER A 317 3.07 21.54 -3.77
CA SER A 317 4.41 22.03 -3.42
C SER A 317 5.37 20.94 -2.91
N THR A 318 4.82 19.87 -2.31
CA THR A 318 5.60 18.72 -1.83
C THR A 318 5.84 17.67 -2.91
N GLY A 319 5.13 17.74 -4.05
CA GLY A 319 5.20 16.77 -5.14
C GLY A 319 4.38 15.50 -4.92
N VAL A 320 3.46 15.48 -3.95
CA VAL A 320 2.62 14.32 -3.66
C VAL A 320 1.63 14.04 -4.81
N LEU A 321 1.05 15.08 -5.43
CA LEU A 321 0.09 14.90 -6.53
C LEU A 321 0.74 14.20 -7.74
N LEU A 322 1.97 14.58 -8.08
CA LEU A 322 2.72 13.94 -9.17
C LEU A 322 3.13 12.50 -8.81
N ALA A 323 3.63 12.27 -7.60
CA ALA A 323 3.95 10.91 -7.15
C ALA A 323 2.72 10.00 -7.11
N TRP A 324 1.56 10.55 -6.76
CA TRP A 324 0.28 9.85 -6.82
C TRP A 324 -0.09 9.48 -8.26
N ARG A 325 0.05 10.43 -9.18
CA ARG A 325 -0.14 10.17 -10.61
C ARG A 325 0.78 9.05 -11.12
N ASP A 326 2.06 9.10 -10.76
CA ASP A 326 3.03 8.06 -11.12
C ASP A 326 2.67 6.69 -10.55
N ALA A 327 2.10 6.65 -9.34
CA ALA A 327 1.59 5.43 -8.74
C ALA A 327 0.39 4.85 -9.51
N VAL A 328 -0.52 5.69 -10.03
CA VAL A 328 -1.63 5.26 -10.88
C VAL A 328 -1.13 4.69 -12.21
N ASP A 329 -0.13 5.33 -12.83
CA ASP A 329 0.44 4.83 -14.07
C ASP A 329 1.25 3.54 -13.85
N ARG A 330 1.95 3.41 -12.72
CA ARG A 330 2.56 2.14 -12.29
C ARG A 330 1.52 1.04 -12.12
N GLN A 331 0.42 1.32 -11.44
CA GLN A 331 -0.68 0.37 -11.26
C GLN A 331 -1.23 -0.13 -12.60
N TYR A 332 -1.44 0.78 -13.55
CA TYR A 332 -1.95 0.40 -14.86
C TYR A 332 -0.97 -0.45 -15.68
N ARG A 333 0.33 -0.21 -15.52
CA ARG A 333 1.39 -0.95 -16.23
C ARG A 333 1.69 -2.31 -15.61
N ASP A 334 1.80 -2.35 -14.28
CA ASP A 334 2.37 -3.48 -13.54
C ASP A 334 1.31 -4.25 -12.72
N GLY A 335 0.10 -3.71 -12.58
CA GLY A 335 -0.98 -4.31 -11.80
C GLY A 335 -1.59 -5.55 -12.46
N THR A 336 -2.15 -6.43 -11.63
CA THR A 336 -2.59 -7.76 -12.06
C THR A 336 -4.10 -7.87 -12.32
N ASP A 337 -4.91 -6.97 -11.76
CA ASP A 337 -6.36 -7.06 -11.86
C ASP A 337 -7.08 -5.72 -12.13
N ALA A 338 -8.18 -5.81 -12.88
CA ALA A 338 -8.97 -4.65 -13.28
C ALA A 338 -9.72 -3.97 -12.11
N THR A 339 -10.00 -4.70 -11.03
CA THR A 339 -10.69 -4.17 -9.85
C THR A 339 -9.76 -3.22 -9.10
N SER A 340 -8.52 -3.62 -8.85
CA SER A 340 -7.49 -2.78 -8.24
C SER A 340 -7.22 -1.54 -9.10
N ASN A 341 -7.12 -1.70 -10.43
CA ASN A 341 -6.95 -0.57 -11.35
C ASN A 341 -8.08 0.45 -11.22
N TRP A 342 -9.33 -0.02 -11.15
CA TRP A 342 -10.49 0.85 -10.95
C TRP A 342 -10.46 1.53 -9.58
N GLN A 343 -10.19 0.79 -8.51
CA GLN A 343 -10.19 1.34 -7.15
C GLN A 343 -9.12 2.41 -6.98
N VAL A 344 -7.90 2.17 -7.48
CA VAL A 344 -6.82 3.17 -7.48
C VAL A 344 -7.23 4.44 -8.21
N LEU A 345 -7.85 4.29 -9.39
CA LEU A 345 -8.33 5.43 -10.16
C LEU A 345 -9.49 6.17 -9.47
N SER A 346 -10.42 5.45 -8.86
CA SER A 346 -11.53 6.00 -8.10
C SER A 346 -11.06 6.84 -6.91
N PHE A 347 -10.12 6.34 -6.09
CA PHE A 347 -9.54 7.12 -4.99
C PHE A 347 -8.81 8.37 -5.50
N THR A 348 -8.08 8.23 -6.60
CA THR A 348 -7.37 9.35 -7.23
C THR A 348 -8.33 10.44 -7.67
N LEU A 349 -9.40 10.08 -8.38
CA LEU A 349 -10.39 11.03 -8.88
C LEU A 349 -11.13 11.74 -7.74
N ARG A 350 -11.41 11.05 -6.64
CA ARG A 350 -12.01 11.64 -5.45
C ARG A 350 -11.13 12.74 -4.86
N VAL A 351 -9.86 12.41 -4.57
CA VAL A 351 -8.89 13.38 -4.01
C VAL A 351 -8.68 14.54 -4.99
N PHE A 352 -8.49 14.26 -6.28
CA PHE A 352 -8.24 15.28 -7.28
C PHE A 352 -9.45 16.19 -7.51
N SER A 353 -10.67 15.66 -7.38
CA SER A 353 -11.90 16.47 -7.45
C SER A 353 -11.98 17.47 -6.29
N VAL A 354 -11.68 17.02 -5.07
CA VAL A 354 -11.64 17.91 -3.90
C VAL A 354 -10.52 18.96 -4.03
N VAL A 355 -9.32 18.55 -4.44
CA VAL A 355 -8.21 19.48 -4.68
C VAL A 355 -8.58 20.51 -5.76
N THR A 356 -9.34 20.11 -6.78
CA THR A 356 -9.81 21.03 -7.83
C THR A 356 -10.81 22.06 -7.30
N SER A 357 -11.69 21.68 -6.37
CA SER A 357 -12.75 22.57 -5.84
C SER A 357 -12.30 23.42 -4.66
N SER A 358 -11.39 22.91 -3.83
CA SER A 358 -11.13 23.45 -2.49
C SER A 358 -9.76 24.09 -2.33
N VAL A 359 -8.79 23.78 -3.20
CA VAL A 359 -7.44 24.36 -3.15
C VAL A 359 -7.33 25.53 -4.13
N PRO A 360 -6.59 26.62 -3.81
CA PRO A 360 -6.36 27.72 -4.75
C PRO A 360 -5.91 27.23 -6.13
N ILE A 361 -6.43 27.85 -7.19
CA ILE A 361 -6.27 27.36 -8.57
C ILE A 361 -4.81 27.07 -8.94
N ALA A 362 -3.85 27.88 -8.47
CA ALA A 362 -2.44 27.70 -8.77
C ALA A 362 -1.87 26.36 -8.26
N ASP A 363 -2.25 25.96 -7.05
CA ASP A 363 -1.75 24.77 -6.35
C ASP A 363 -2.67 23.57 -6.49
N GLY A 364 -3.95 23.77 -6.83
CA GLY A 364 -4.92 22.72 -7.09
C GLY A 364 -5.07 22.44 -8.58
N ALA A 365 -6.18 22.92 -9.16
CA ALA A 365 -6.59 22.60 -10.52
C ALA A 365 -5.52 22.87 -11.59
N ALA A 366 -4.72 23.95 -11.48
CA ALA A 366 -3.68 24.25 -12.46
C ALA A 366 -2.56 23.20 -12.46
N HIS A 367 -2.16 22.74 -11.27
CA HIS A 367 -1.15 21.69 -11.13
C HIS A 367 -1.67 20.35 -11.66
N LEU A 368 -2.90 19.97 -11.28
CA LEU A 368 -3.53 18.72 -11.74
C LEU A 368 -3.66 18.66 -13.27
N VAL A 369 -4.02 19.77 -13.91
CA VAL A 369 -4.08 19.86 -15.36
C VAL A 369 -2.67 19.81 -15.96
N ARG A 370 -1.73 20.66 -15.52
CA ARG A 370 -0.43 20.78 -16.19
C ARG A 370 0.48 19.57 -15.99
N GLU A 371 0.56 19.09 -14.75
CA GLU A 371 1.57 18.11 -14.35
C GLU A 371 0.98 16.69 -14.20
N CYS A 372 -0.28 16.56 -13.78
CA CYS A 372 -0.87 15.24 -13.51
C CYS A 372 -1.72 14.68 -14.66
N GLY A 373 -1.98 15.45 -15.72
CA GLY A 373 -2.78 15.01 -16.86
C GLY A 373 -4.17 14.55 -16.46
N VAL A 374 -4.84 15.26 -15.54
CA VAL A 374 -6.06 14.77 -14.90
C VAL A 374 -7.22 14.47 -15.86
N ILE A 375 -7.31 15.15 -17.00
CA ILE A 375 -8.33 14.87 -18.01
C ILE A 375 -8.15 13.48 -18.62
N GLU A 376 -6.91 13.03 -18.78
CA GLU A 376 -6.61 11.67 -19.21
C GLU A 376 -7.03 10.64 -18.14
N LEU A 377 -6.88 10.94 -16.84
CA LEU A 377 -7.39 10.07 -15.76
C LEU A 377 -8.91 9.94 -15.80
N VAL A 378 -9.62 11.06 -15.98
CA VAL A 378 -11.10 11.06 -16.08
C VAL A 378 -11.54 10.25 -17.30
N ALA A 379 -10.92 10.48 -18.46
CA ALA A 379 -11.19 9.73 -19.68
C ALA A 379 -10.88 8.23 -19.53
N ARG A 380 -9.79 7.88 -18.86
CA ARG A 380 -9.43 6.49 -18.54
C ARG A 380 -10.50 5.84 -17.66
N ALA A 381 -10.98 6.53 -16.63
CA ALA A 381 -12.02 6.01 -15.73
C ALA A 381 -13.34 5.76 -16.46
N ILE A 382 -13.75 6.70 -17.32
CA ILE A 382 -14.94 6.57 -18.15
C ILE A 382 -14.81 5.37 -19.11
N ARG A 383 -13.63 5.17 -19.72
CA ARG A 383 -13.38 4.02 -20.60
C ARG A 383 -13.35 2.69 -19.83
N MET A 384 -12.97 2.67 -18.56
CA MET A 384 -13.00 1.45 -17.76
C MET A 384 -14.43 1.04 -17.35
N TYR A 385 -15.36 2.00 -17.24
CA TYR A 385 -16.71 1.76 -16.70
C TYR A 385 -17.47 0.59 -17.37
N PRO A 386 -17.53 0.46 -18.71
CA PRO A 386 -18.28 -0.62 -19.35
C PRO A 386 -17.74 -2.03 -19.06
N ASP A 387 -16.46 -2.13 -18.70
CA ASP A 387 -15.75 -3.39 -18.43
C ASP A 387 -15.82 -3.80 -16.95
N LEU A 388 -16.33 -2.93 -16.06
CA LEU A 388 -16.45 -3.26 -14.65
C LEU A 388 -17.52 -4.34 -14.39
N ASN A 389 -17.31 -5.11 -13.32
CA ASN A 389 -18.33 -6.03 -12.82
C ASN A 389 -19.55 -5.25 -12.28
N ALA A 390 -20.71 -5.91 -12.20
CA ALA A 390 -21.96 -5.28 -11.79
C ALA A 390 -21.92 -4.66 -10.39
N MET A 391 -21.11 -5.22 -9.47
CA MET A 391 -20.98 -4.75 -8.10
C MET A 391 -20.35 -3.36 -8.02
N LEU A 392 -19.34 -3.07 -8.85
CA LEU A 392 -18.61 -1.80 -8.83
C LEU A 392 -19.31 -0.69 -9.63
N ARG A 393 -20.10 -1.05 -10.65
CA ARG A 393 -20.69 -0.08 -11.60
C ARG A 393 -21.47 1.05 -10.94
N GLY A 394 -22.29 0.76 -9.93
CA GLY A 394 -23.10 1.81 -9.28
C GLY A 394 -22.23 2.95 -8.73
N SER A 395 -21.26 2.59 -7.87
CA SER A 395 -20.29 3.54 -7.31
C SER A 395 -19.40 4.19 -8.39
N ALA A 396 -19.07 3.43 -9.43
CA ALA A 396 -18.20 3.92 -10.50
C ALA A 396 -18.86 4.98 -11.38
N LEU A 397 -20.14 4.79 -11.69
CA LEU A 397 -20.93 5.77 -12.42
C LEU A 397 -20.97 7.11 -11.67
N GLU A 398 -21.24 7.06 -10.37
CA GLU A 398 -21.32 8.26 -9.54
C GLU A 398 -19.99 9.00 -9.47
N GLU A 399 -18.88 8.28 -9.23
CA GLU A 399 -17.54 8.88 -9.15
C GLU A 399 -17.11 9.52 -10.48
N CYS A 400 -17.37 8.84 -11.61
CA CYS A 400 -17.10 9.38 -12.94
C CYS A 400 -17.93 10.65 -13.20
N LEU A 401 -19.23 10.64 -12.90
CA LEU A 401 -20.11 11.80 -13.10
C LEU A 401 -19.71 12.99 -12.22
N LYS A 402 -19.34 12.76 -10.95
CA LYS A 402 -18.82 13.79 -10.05
C LYS A 402 -17.54 14.42 -10.62
N SER A 403 -16.62 13.59 -11.08
CA SER A 403 -15.36 14.05 -11.68
C SER A 403 -15.60 14.89 -12.94
N VAL A 404 -16.46 14.43 -13.85
CA VAL A 404 -16.83 15.18 -15.07
C VAL A 404 -17.48 16.52 -14.70
N SER A 405 -18.39 16.55 -13.72
CA SER A 405 -19.05 17.76 -13.27
C SER A 405 -18.06 18.79 -12.68
N ALA A 406 -17.09 18.34 -11.89
CA ALA A 406 -16.03 19.20 -11.35
C ALA A 406 -15.23 19.87 -12.48
N TYR A 407 -14.81 19.10 -13.49
CA TYR A 407 -14.05 19.65 -14.62
C TYR A 407 -14.91 20.45 -15.61
N LYS A 408 -16.22 20.22 -15.68
CA LYS A 408 -17.16 21.08 -16.43
C LYS A 408 -17.24 22.47 -15.80
N THR A 409 -17.36 22.52 -14.47
CA THR A 409 -17.34 23.79 -13.72
C THR A 409 -16.01 24.52 -13.93
N PHE A 410 -14.89 23.79 -13.86
CA PHE A 410 -13.57 24.34 -14.15
C PHE A 410 -13.46 24.86 -15.60
N ALA A 411 -13.97 24.12 -16.60
CA ALA A 411 -13.97 24.52 -18.01
C ALA A 411 -14.75 25.82 -18.23
N ALA A 412 -15.93 25.95 -17.63
CA ALA A 412 -16.73 27.17 -17.67
C ALA A 412 -15.95 28.36 -17.08
N ALA A 413 -15.28 28.17 -15.94
CA ALA A 413 -14.43 29.20 -15.33
C ALA A 413 -13.22 29.57 -16.22
N MET A 414 -12.61 28.60 -16.89
CA MET A 414 -11.49 28.86 -17.82
C MET A 414 -11.92 29.62 -19.07
N ASN A 415 -13.15 29.43 -19.55
CA ASN A 415 -13.65 30.16 -20.71
C ASN A 415 -13.82 31.67 -20.48
N MET A 416 -14.05 32.07 -19.23
CA MET A 416 -14.08 33.49 -18.85
C MET A 416 -12.68 34.14 -18.87
N ARG A 417 -11.61 33.34 -18.94
CA ARG A 417 -10.23 33.85 -19.00
C ARG A 417 -9.80 34.13 -20.45
N SER A 418 -8.85 35.05 -20.61
CA SER A 418 -8.24 35.38 -21.91
C SER A 418 -7.80 34.12 -22.66
N GLY A 419 -8.01 34.08 -23.98
CA GLY A 419 -7.50 33.01 -24.85
C GLY A 419 -5.97 32.88 -24.86
N LYS A 420 -5.25 33.90 -24.36
CA LYS A 420 -3.79 33.84 -24.16
C LYS A 420 -3.37 33.10 -22.88
N ASN A 421 -4.31 32.75 -22.00
CA ASN A 421 -4.01 32.05 -20.75
C ASN A 421 -3.45 30.64 -21.02
N THR A 422 -2.28 30.35 -20.47
CA THR A 422 -1.58 29.07 -20.70
C THR A 422 -2.33 27.87 -20.13
N LEU A 423 -2.94 28.02 -18.94
CA LEU A 423 -3.72 26.93 -18.32
C LEU A 423 -4.93 26.56 -19.16
N ARG A 424 -5.68 27.56 -19.67
CA ARG A 424 -6.80 27.32 -20.59
C ARG A 424 -6.35 26.56 -21.84
N LYS A 425 -5.21 26.93 -22.42
CA LYS A 425 -4.64 26.24 -23.60
C LYS A 425 -4.27 24.79 -23.29
N THR A 426 -3.56 24.53 -22.19
CA THR A 426 -3.19 23.18 -21.77
C THR A 426 -4.42 22.31 -21.51
N PHE A 427 -5.42 22.85 -20.79
CA PHE A 427 -6.68 22.16 -20.55
C PHE A 427 -7.39 21.80 -21.85
N LYS A 428 -7.56 22.78 -22.76
CA LYS A 428 -8.20 22.56 -24.05
C LYS A 428 -7.45 21.53 -24.89
N GLN A 429 -6.11 21.58 -24.89
CA GLN A 429 -5.28 20.59 -25.58
C GLN A 429 -5.51 19.16 -25.04
N GLN A 430 -5.56 18.97 -23.73
CA GLN A 430 -5.86 17.65 -23.17
C GLN A 430 -7.28 17.18 -23.53
N MET A 431 -8.25 18.09 -23.51
CA MET A 431 -9.60 17.78 -23.96
C MET A 431 -9.64 17.36 -25.43
N HIS A 432 -8.91 18.02 -26.34
CA HIS A 432 -8.77 17.58 -27.75
C HIS A 432 -8.25 16.13 -27.85
N HIS A 433 -7.23 15.79 -27.05
CA HIS A 433 -6.63 14.45 -27.10
C HIS A 433 -7.56 13.34 -26.57
N GLU A 434 -8.36 13.62 -25.55
CA GLU A 434 -9.11 12.57 -24.83
C GLU A 434 -10.59 12.52 -25.15
N TRP A 435 -11.19 13.62 -25.60
CA TRP A 435 -12.64 13.76 -25.68
C TRP A 435 -13.27 12.84 -26.73
N TYR A 436 -12.88 12.99 -28.00
CA TYR A 436 -13.44 12.19 -29.09
C TYR A 436 -13.08 10.70 -29.00
N PRO A 437 -11.83 10.30 -28.69
CA PRO A 437 -11.52 8.88 -28.50
C PRO A 437 -12.36 8.21 -27.42
N THR A 438 -12.69 8.94 -26.35
CA THR A 438 -13.55 8.42 -25.28
C THR A 438 -15.01 8.30 -25.73
N LEU A 439 -15.56 9.28 -26.45
CA LEU A 439 -16.89 9.18 -27.06
C LEU A 439 -16.98 7.99 -28.04
N GLN A 440 -15.97 7.86 -28.91
CA GLN A 440 -15.89 6.76 -29.87
C GLN A 440 -15.84 5.40 -29.17
N TYR A 441 -15.04 5.29 -28.09
CA TYR A 441 -14.94 4.05 -27.31
C TYR A 441 -16.28 3.68 -26.68
N LEU A 442 -16.94 4.61 -25.99
CA LEU A 442 -18.22 4.33 -25.32
C LEU A 442 -19.32 3.92 -26.31
N ARG A 443 -19.43 4.63 -27.44
CA ARG A 443 -20.42 4.33 -28.50
C ARG A 443 -20.12 3.03 -29.25
N GLY A 444 -18.84 2.69 -29.38
CA GLY A 444 -18.39 1.46 -30.04
C GLY A 444 -18.36 0.24 -29.12
N HIS A 445 -18.59 0.41 -27.82
CA HIS A 445 -18.51 -0.69 -26.86
C HIS A 445 -19.69 -1.65 -27.02
N PRO A 446 -19.48 -2.99 -26.97
CA PRO A 446 -20.58 -3.96 -26.99
C PRO A 446 -21.64 -3.69 -25.92
N SER A 447 -21.19 -3.14 -24.79
CA SER A 447 -21.98 -2.81 -23.61
C SER A 447 -22.54 -1.37 -23.63
N HIS A 448 -22.69 -0.72 -24.78
CA HIS A 448 -23.21 0.65 -24.86
C HIS A 448 -24.63 0.79 -24.27
N ASN A 449 -25.44 -0.27 -24.31
CA ASN A 449 -26.78 -0.31 -23.70
C ASN A 449 -26.78 -0.58 -22.19
N LEU A 450 -25.61 -0.59 -21.53
CA LEU A 450 -25.55 -0.71 -20.08
C LEU A 450 -26.16 0.53 -19.41
N VAL A 451 -26.93 0.30 -18.35
CA VAL A 451 -27.45 1.35 -17.48
C VAL A 451 -26.29 2.25 -17.03
N GLY A 452 -26.41 3.55 -17.32
CA GLY A 452 -25.43 4.57 -16.94
C GLY A 452 -24.47 4.99 -18.05
N THR A 453 -24.23 4.17 -19.08
CA THR A 453 -23.35 4.56 -20.20
C THR A 453 -23.88 5.78 -20.93
N ASP A 454 -25.20 5.88 -21.14
CA ASP A 454 -25.84 7.07 -21.73
C ASP A 454 -25.64 8.33 -20.88
N LYS A 455 -25.65 8.19 -19.55
CA LYS A 455 -25.41 9.31 -18.63
C LYS A 455 -23.96 9.78 -18.73
N LEU A 456 -23.00 8.85 -18.81
CA LEU A 456 -21.59 9.19 -19.01
C LEU A 456 -21.34 9.82 -20.38
N LEU A 457 -21.96 9.28 -21.43
CA LEU A 457 -21.92 9.84 -22.77
C LEU A 457 -22.41 11.28 -22.77
N ALA A 458 -23.60 11.54 -22.22
CA ALA A 458 -24.17 12.88 -22.16
C ALA A 458 -23.29 13.84 -21.34
N ALA A 459 -22.81 13.42 -20.17
CA ALA A 459 -21.97 14.26 -19.33
C ALA A 459 -20.61 14.57 -19.97
N TRP A 460 -19.98 13.57 -20.61
CA TRP A 460 -18.70 13.75 -21.29
C TRP A 460 -18.82 14.60 -22.56
N ASP A 461 -19.90 14.41 -23.32
CA ASP A 461 -20.24 15.26 -24.47
C ASP A 461 -20.43 16.73 -24.05
N GLU A 462 -21.20 16.96 -22.99
CA GLU A 462 -21.44 18.30 -22.45
C GLU A 462 -20.16 18.99 -21.96
N LEU A 463 -19.22 18.24 -21.37
CA LEU A 463 -17.90 18.77 -20.99
C LEU A 463 -17.10 19.23 -22.22
N GLY A 464 -17.11 18.47 -23.32
CA GLY A 464 -16.46 18.86 -24.57
C GLY A 464 -17.08 20.10 -25.19
N MET A 465 -18.41 20.16 -25.25
CA MET A 465 -19.14 21.35 -25.71
C MET A 465 -18.83 22.58 -24.84
N THR A 466 -18.79 22.40 -23.52
CA THR A 466 -18.38 23.46 -22.58
C THR A 466 -16.96 23.93 -22.86
N THR A 467 -16.05 23.06 -23.30
CA THR A 467 -14.68 23.43 -23.69
C THR A 467 -14.59 24.10 -25.07
N GLY A 468 -15.71 24.13 -25.80
CA GLY A 468 -15.80 24.67 -27.16
C GLY A 468 -15.22 23.73 -28.21
N LEU A 469 -15.42 22.42 -28.04
CA LEU A 469 -15.13 21.39 -29.03
C LEU A 469 -16.38 21.10 -29.88
N SER A 470 -16.19 20.76 -31.16
CA SER A 470 -17.25 20.28 -32.06
C SER A 470 -16.95 18.84 -32.43
N GLU A 471 -17.93 17.96 -32.32
CA GLU A 471 -17.74 16.54 -32.60
C GLU A 471 -17.26 16.30 -34.04
N GLU A 472 -17.79 17.05 -35.01
CA GLU A 472 -17.40 16.95 -36.41
C GLU A 472 -15.92 17.29 -36.63
N GLN A 473 -15.44 18.36 -35.97
CA GLN A 473 -14.05 18.80 -36.06
C GLN A 473 -13.12 17.77 -35.41
N GLU A 474 -13.41 17.36 -34.18
CA GLU A 474 -12.58 16.40 -33.44
C GLU A 474 -12.55 15.02 -34.11
N LYS A 475 -13.68 14.58 -34.68
CA LYS A 475 -13.74 13.36 -35.49
C LYS A 475 -12.84 13.44 -36.72
N ALA A 476 -12.87 14.57 -37.43
CA ALA A 476 -12.05 14.77 -38.62
C ALA A 476 -10.55 14.85 -38.26
N GLU A 477 -10.20 15.51 -37.16
CA GLU A 477 -8.83 15.58 -36.65
C GLU A 477 -8.33 14.23 -36.19
N HIS A 478 -9.09 13.51 -35.36
CA HIS A 478 -8.75 12.15 -34.94
C HIS A 478 -8.58 11.21 -36.14
N ALA A 479 -9.43 11.29 -37.16
CA ALA A 479 -9.28 10.52 -38.39
C ALA A 479 -7.99 10.88 -39.16
N ARG A 480 -7.62 12.17 -39.22
CA ARG A 480 -6.35 12.62 -39.83
C ARG A 480 -5.15 12.11 -39.06
N GLU A 481 -5.18 12.18 -37.73
CA GLU A 481 -4.13 11.66 -36.85
C GLU A 481 -3.99 10.15 -36.97
N ALA A 482 -5.10 9.41 -36.93
CA ALA A 482 -5.11 7.97 -37.13
C ALA A 482 -4.52 7.59 -38.50
N LYS A 483 -4.87 8.32 -39.56
CA LYS A 483 -4.29 8.14 -40.90
C LYS A 483 -2.79 8.43 -40.91
N LYS A 484 -2.34 9.49 -40.24
CA LYS A 484 -0.92 9.85 -40.12
C LYS A 484 -0.14 8.79 -39.35
N ALA A 485 -0.68 8.32 -38.22
CA ALA A 485 -0.09 7.25 -37.41
C ALA A 485 -0.03 5.93 -38.18
N ALA A 486 -1.09 5.57 -38.92
CA ALA A 486 -1.10 4.41 -39.79
C ALA A 486 -0.05 4.53 -40.92
N ALA A 487 0.09 5.72 -41.52
CA ALA A 487 1.12 5.99 -42.51
C ALA A 487 2.53 5.90 -41.90
N GLN A 488 2.76 6.38 -40.68
CA GLN A 488 4.04 6.25 -39.99
C GLN A 488 4.37 4.78 -39.65
N ARG A 489 3.40 4.03 -39.08
CA ARG A 489 3.55 2.60 -38.80
C ARG A 489 3.76 1.78 -40.07
N ALA A 490 3.23 2.24 -41.21
CA ALA A 490 3.45 1.62 -42.51
C ALA A 490 4.91 1.61 -42.96
N HIS A 491 5.80 2.38 -42.31
CA HIS A 491 7.25 2.35 -42.55
C HIS A 491 8.06 1.55 -41.54
N HIS A 492 7.46 1.01 -40.48
CA HIS A 492 8.20 0.32 -39.42
C HIS A 492 7.84 -1.16 -39.35
N CYS A 493 8.82 -1.99 -39.01
CA CYS A 493 8.62 -3.41 -38.74
C CYS A 493 8.08 -3.60 -37.32
N ALA A 494 7.07 -4.45 -37.14
CA ALA A 494 6.49 -4.70 -35.82
C ALA A 494 7.39 -5.55 -34.90
N TRP A 495 8.30 -6.35 -35.47
CA TRP A 495 9.25 -7.16 -34.70
C TRP A 495 10.24 -6.26 -33.95
N LYS A 496 10.19 -6.27 -32.61
CA LYS A 496 10.95 -5.34 -31.75
C LYS A 496 12.47 -5.37 -31.94
N GLU A 497 13.04 -6.53 -32.28
CA GLU A 497 14.49 -6.66 -32.52
C GLU A 497 14.88 -6.39 -33.98
N CYS A 498 13.93 -6.02 -34.85
CA CYS A 498 14.26 -5.62 -36.21
C CYS A 498 14.86 -4.20 -36.19
N LYS A 499 15.95 -3.98 -36.92
CA LYS A 499 16.50 -2.63 -37.12
C LYS A 499 15.47 -1.62 -37.66
N TYR A 500 14.49 -2.10 -38.42
CA TYR A 500 13.42 -1.27 -38.97
C TYR A 500 12.22 -1.08 -38.03
N HIS A 501 12.31 -1.55 -36.79
CA HIS A 501 11.30 -1.26 -35.76
C HIS A 501 11.35 0.21 -35.34
N THR A 502 12.57 0.72 -35.19
CA THR A 502 12.85 2.10 -34.79
C THR A 502 13.32 2.97 -35.96
N VAL A 503 13.84 2.36 -37.02
CA VAL A 503 14.29 3.07 -38.24
C VAL A 503 13.27 2.90 -39.36
N LYS A 504 12.95 4.01 -40.04
CA LYS A 504 12.07 4.02 -41.21
C LYS A 504 12.59 3.07 -42.29
N HIS A 505 11.77 2.09 -42.69
CA HIS A 505 12.08 1.20 -43.80
C HIS A 505 12.13 2.02 -45.11
N PRO A 506 13.18 1.86 -45.93
CA PRO A 506 13.36 2.65 -47.16
C PRO A 506 12.25 2.42 -48.19
N MET A 507 11.58 1.26 -48.15
CA MET A 507 10.42 0.95 -48.98
C MET A 507 9.19 0.60 -48.12
N PRO A 508 8.19 1.49 -47.97
CA PRO A 508 7.01 1.26 -47.13
C PRO A 508 6.05 0.23 -47.73
N THR A 509 5.95 0.22 -49.07
CA THR A 509 5.10 -0.69 -49.84
C THR A 509 5.58 -2.14 -49.83
N SER A 510 6.81 -2.42 -49.37
CA SER A 510 7.33 -3.78 -49.25
C SER A 510 7.06 -4.43 -47.88
N LEU A 511 6.57 -3.66 -46.90
CA LEU A 511 6.23 -4.17 -45.58
C LEU A 511 4.92 -4.97 -45.66
N ARG A 512 5.01 -6.27 -45.35
CA ARG A 512 3.90 -7.22 -45.45
C ARG A 512 3.02 -7.09 -44.22
N ALA A 513 1.73 -6.79 -44.41
CA ALA A 513 0.78 -6.82 -43.31
C ALA A 513 0.57 -8.26 -42.80
N CYS A 514 0.35 -8.42 -41.50
CA CYS A 514 -0.07 -9.70 -40.94
C CYS A 514 -1.37 -10.15 -41.61
N SER A 515 -1.38 -11.33 -42.21
CA SER A 515 -2.59 -11.90 -42.84
C SER A 515 -3.72 -12.21 -41.85
N GLY A 516 -3.41 -12.26 -40.55
CA GLY A 516 -4.39 -12.42 -39.49
C GLY A 516 -5.09 -11.11 -39.16
N CYS A 517 -4.38 -10.16 -38.54
CA CYS A 517 -4.98 -8.93 -38.03
C CYS A 517 -4.97 -7.76 -39.03
N GLY A 518 -4.12 -7.77 -40.06
CA GLY A 518 -3.94 -6.64 -40.98
C GLY A 518 -3.29 -5.38 -40.38
N VAL A 519 -3.12 -5.33 -39.05
CA VAL A 519 -2.68 -4.12 -38.32
C VAL A 519 -1.16 -3.97 -38.32
N VAL A 520 -0.42 -5.01 -37.94
CA VAL A 520 1.04 -4.97 -37.86
C VAL A 520 1.69 -5.33 -39.20
N ARG A 521 2.87 -4.77 -39.49
CA ARG A 521 3.60 -5.02 -40.73
C ARG A 521 5.03 -5.49 -40.49
N TYR A 522 5.56 -6.31 -41.39
CA TYR A 522 6.87 -6.94 -41.27
C TYR A 522 7.70 -6.77 -42.53
N CYS A 523 9.00 -6.51 -42.36
CA CYS A 523 9.91 -6.36 -43.51
C CYS A 523 10.26 -7.71 -44.15
N SER A 524 10.12 -8.82 -43.42
CA SER A 524 10.33 -10.17 -43.93
C SER A 524 9.39 -11.19 -43.26
N ARG A 525 9.26 -12.38 -43.88
CA ARG A 525 8.54 -13.52 -43.26
C ARG A 525 9.23 -14.00 -41.99
N GLU A 526 10.56 -13.83 -41.85
CA GLU A 526 11.25 -14.21 -40.62
C GLU A 526 10.86 -13.29 -39.47
N CYS A 527 10.82 -11.97 -39.70
CA CYS A 527 10.37 -11.02 -38.68
C CYS A 527 8.94 -11.34 -38.22
N GLN A 528 8.04 -11.68 -39.15
CA GLN A 528 6.69 -12.13 -38.80
C GLN A 528 6.71 -13.40 -37.95
N ARG A 529 7.47 -14.43 -38.34
CA ARG A 529 7.57 -15.70 -37.61
C ARG A 529 8.15 -15.52 -36.21
N LYS A 530 9.13 -14.63 -36.07
CA LYS A 530 9.73 -14.30 -34.77
C LYS A 530 8.72 -13.58 -33.89
N ASP A 531 8.04 -12.55 -34.41
CA ASP A 531 7.01 -11.78 -33.66
C ASP A 531 5.83 -12.64 -33.25
N TRP A 532 5.45 -13.56 -34.14
CA TRP A 532 4.44 -14.56 -33.85
C TRP A 532 4.78 -15.38 -32.61
N LYS A 533 6.03 -15.83 -32.49
CA LYS A 533 6.50 -16.65 -31.37
C LYS A 533 6.71 -15.85 -30.08
N SER A 534 7.12 -14.58 -30.17
CA SER A 534 7.38 -13.75 -28.98
C SER A 534 6.13 -13.20 -28.30
N GLY A 535 4.95 -13.34 -28.90
CA GLY A 535 3.70 -12.90 -28.28
C GLY A 535 2.62 -12.42 -29.23
N HIS A 536 2.92 -12.11 -30.51
CA HIS A 536 1.88 -11.63 -31.42
C HIS A 536 0.76 -12.65 -31.63
N LYS A 537 1.05 -13.96 -31.51
CA LYS A 537 0.03 -15.02 -31.59
C LYS A 537 -1.14 -14.78 -30.63
N GLY A 538 -0.89 -14.42 -29.36
CA GLY A 538 -1.94 -14.17 -28.37
C GLY A 538 -2.69 -12.85 -28.55
N ASN A 539 -2.10 -11.90 -29.30
CA ASN A 539 -2.66 -10.57 -29.53
C ASN A 539 -3.31 -10.41 -30.91
N CYS A 540 -3.25 -11.43 -31.77
CA CYS A 540 -3.77 -11.35 -33.12
C CYS A 540 -5.30 -11.45 -33.13
N LYS A 541 -5.97 -10.36 -33.56
CA LYS A 541 -7.45 -10.23 -33.57
C LYS A 541 -8.18 -11.44 -34.18
N ARG A 542 -7.69 -12.00 -35.29
CA ARG A 542 -8.27 -13.19 -35.93
C ARG A 542 -8.31 -14.43 -35.03
N ILE A 543 -7.35 -14.59 -34.13
CA ILE A 543 -7.31 -15.75 -33.22
C ILE A 543 -8.22 -15.51 -32.02
N LYS A 544 -8.26 -14.28 -31.48
CA LYS A 544 -9.22 -13.93 -30.42
C LYS A 544 -10.67 -14.07 -30.86
N ASP A 545 -11.00 -13.63 -32.08
CA ASP A 545 -12.37 -13.76 -32.62
C ASP A 545 -12.75 -15.23 -32.89
N ALA A 546 -11.77 -16.09 -33.21
CA ALA A 546 -11.98 -17.52 -33.42
C ALA A 546 -12.07 -18.31 -32.10
N GLU A 547 -11.29 -17.96 -31.07
CA GLU A 547 -11.34 -18.59 -29.74
C GLU A 547 -12.58 -18.16 -28.94
N GLY A 548 -13.08 -16.93 -29.14
CA GLY A 548 -14.33 -16.45 -28.54
C GLY A 548 -15.63 -16.94 -29.19
N ALA A 549 -15.55 -17.60 -30.36
CA ALA A 549 -16.70 -18.18 -31.05
C ALA A 549 -16.97 -19.66 -30.67
N TYR A 550 -16.09 -20.27 -29.87
CA TYR A 550 -16.20 -21.66 -29.38
C TYR A 550 -16.43 -21.76 -27.87
N VAL A 551 -16.82 -20.65 -27.21
CA VAL A 551 -17.20 -20.58 -25.79
C VAL A 551 -18.68 -20.26 -25.66
#